data_AF-A0A7Y5J1R5-F1
#
_entry.id   AF-A0A7Y5J1R5-F1
#
_cell.length_a   1.000
_cell.length_b   1.000
_cell.length_c   1.000
_cell.angle_alpha   90.00
_cell.angle_beta   90.00
_cell.angle_gamma   90.00
#
_symmetry.space_group_name_H-M   'P 1'
#
loop_
_entity.id
_entity.type
_entity.pdbx_description
1 polymer ?
#
loop_
_entity_poly.entity_id
_entity_poly.type
_entity_poly.pdbx_seq_one_letter_code
_entity_poly.pdbx_strand_id
1 'polypeptide(L)'
;MKKYCFLLFAIVWSVFAVSCEKDDPGLNPEVIKASGNIQAAIDEYKALLGADNGGDPGTKGLTGYREINWDGLSDAESAPNAYAPDLFNSPTAPRARGIVINTPGTSLMVSADNSNPTGTLPGFGNINPTYTAIFPPFSGERLFSPVGSNIADIRFYVPGSTTKAVVRGFGAVYVDVDRLENAAFEYFDINNKSLGVYGTPALNEGHVFLGVIFDKAIVHRVRVEYGNSALGPNESNTVDVSVMDNFIFGEPQEAQ
;
A
#
# COMPACT_ATOMS: atom_id res chain seq x y z
N MET A 1 -35.69 67.44 3.40
CA MET A 1 -36.12 66.16 4.01
C MET A 1 -36.15 65.10 2.90
N LYS A 2 -35.12 64.26 2.82
CA LYS A 2 -34.93 63.28 1.73
C LYS A 2 -35.72 62.00 2.03
N LYS A 3 -36.55 61.57 1.07
CA LYS A 3 -37.27 60.29 1.08
C LYS A 3 -36.30 59.18 0.63
N TYR A 4 -36.21 58.08 1.39
CA TYR A 4 -35.51 56.88 0.98
C TYR A 4 -36.50 55.72 0.81
N CYS A 5 -36.46 55.11 -0.36
CA CYS A 5 -37.21 53.94 -0.80
C CYS A 5 -36.46 52.69 -0.32
N PHE A 6 -37.12 51.80 0.43
CA PHE A 6 -36.54 50.52 0.83
C PHE A 6 -36.90 49.45 -0.22
N LEU A 7 -35.87 48.93 -0.90
CA LEU A 7 -35.96 47.74 -1.75
C LEU A 7 -35.88 46.50 -0.84
N LEU A 8 -36.87 45.60 -0.90
CA LEU A 8 -36.79 44.27 -0.29
C LEU A 8 -35.88 43.37 -1.15
N PHE A 9 -34.79 42.88 -0.57
CA PHE A 9 -34.00 41.78 -1.13
C PHE A 9 -34.47 40.46 -0.47
N ALA A 10 -35.06 39.56 -1.25
CA ALA A 10 -35.35 38.20 -0.81
C ALA A 10 -34.07 37.37 -0.91
N ILE A 11 -33.53 36.94 0.24
CA ILE A 11 -32.40 36.01 0.31
C ILE A 11 -32.96 34.60 0.15
N VAL A 12 -32.66 33.97 -1.00
CA VAL A 12 -32.94 32.55 -1.24
C VAL A 12 -31.87 31.75 -0.49
N TRP A 13 -32.28 31.01 0.55
CA TRP A 13 -31.43 30.04 1.23
C TRP A 13 -31.33 28.76 0.38
N SER A 14 -30.21 28.59 -0.33
CA SER A 14 -29.87 27.32 -0.97
C SER A 14 -29.36 26.36 0.10
N VAL A 15 -30.19 25.37 0.47
CA VAL A 15 -29.76 24.24 1.31
C VAL A 15 -28.91 23.33 0.43
N PHE A 16 -27.58 23.41 0.57
CA PHE A 16 -26.69 22.37 0.09
C PHE A 16 -26.88 21.14 0.98
N ALA A 17 -27.56 20.12 0.47
CA ALA A 17 -27.53 18.80 1.07
C ALA A 17 -26.12 18.23 0.85
N VAL A 18 -25.25 18.39 1.85
CA VAL A 18 -24.06 17.56 1.99
C VAL A 18 -24.58 16.15 2.23
N SER A 19 -24.43 15.27 1.25
CA SER A 19 -24.60 13.84 1.46
C SER A 19 -23.44 13.40 2.36
N CYS A 20 -23.66 13.38 3.68
CA CYS A 20 -22.85 12.57 4.57
C CYS A 20 -23.06 11.12 4.13
N GLU A 21 -22.05 10.55 3.48
CA GLU A 21 -21.94 9.11 3.33
C GLU A 21 -22.04 8.50 4.73
N LYS A 22 -22.96 7.56 4.87
CA LYS A 22 -23.34 7.01 6.15
C LYS A 22 -22.20 6.10 6.63
N ASP A 23 -21.37 6.62 7.52
CA ASP A 23 -20.41 5.82 8.29
C ASP A 23 -21.14 4.58 8.83
N ASP A 24 -20.66 3.38 8.47
CA ASP A 24 -21.09 2.14 9.10
C ASP A 24 -20.62 2.24 10.56
N PRO A 25 -21.53 2.40 11.55
CA PRO A 25 -21.18 2.78 12.92
C PRO A 25 -20.41 1.68 13.70
N GLY A 26 -19.90 0.66 13.01
CA GLY A 26 -19.25 -0.51 13.59
C GLY A 26 -17.79 -0.77 13.17
N LEU A 27 -17.19 0.04 12.28
CA LEU A 27 -15.77 -0.08 11.92
C LEU A 27 -15.03 1.20 12.29
N ASN A 28 -14.34 1.18 13.44
CA ASN A 28 -13.44 2.25 13.87
C ASN A 28 -11.99 1.75 13.83
N PRO A 29 -11.41 1.55 12.64
CA PRO A 29 -10.04 1.07 12.56
C PRO A 29 -9.05 2.12 13.06
N GLU A 30 -7.98 1.63 13.66
CA GLU A 30 -6.84 2.44 14.05
C GLU A 30 -5.94 2.69 12.84
N VAL A 31 -5.54 3.94 12.65
CA VAL A 31 -4.76 4.37 11.48
C VAL A 31 -3.44 4.96 11.96
N ILE A 32 -2.34 4.30 11.61
CA ILE A 32 -0.98 4.72 11.92
C ILE A 32 -0.37 5.36 10.67
N LYS A 33 0.11 6.59 10.79
CA LYS A 33 0.76 7.33 9.70
C LYS A 33 2.00 8.06 10.19
N ALA A 34 3.05 8.07 9.38
CA ALA A 34 4.23 8.89 9.63
C ALA A 34 4.92 9.25 8.31
N SER A 35 5.61 10.38 8.27
CA SER A 35 6.50 10.75 7.18
C SER A 35 7.88 11.14 7.71
N GLY A 36 8.93 10.85 6.93
CA GLY A 36 10.32 11.11 7.29
C GLY A 36 10.89 9.98 8.14
N ASN A 37 11.02 10.19 9.45
CA ASN A 37 11.44 9.11 10.35
C ASN A 37 10.24 8.25 10.75
N ILE A 38 10.03 7.17 10.00
CA ILE A 38 8.83 6.32 10.10
C ILE A 38 9.00 5.08 10.99
N GLN A 39 10.21 4.81 11.51
CA GLN A 39 10.49 3.57 12.25
C GLN A 39 9.60 3.41 13.48
N ALA A 40 9.38 4.48 14.24
CA ALA A 40 8.53 4.44 15.44
C ALA A 40 7.08 4.06 15.10
N ALA A 41 6.55 4.52 13.97
CA ALA A 41 5.21 4.20 13.51
C ALA A 41 5.10 2.74 13.02
N ILE A 42 6.15 2.23 12.36
CA ILE A 42 6.25 0.81 11.99
C ILE A 42 6.29 -0.07 13.24
N ASP A 43 7.09 0.30 14.24
CA ASP A 43 7.21 -0.43 15.50
C ASP A 43 5.89 -0.46 16.27
N GLU A 44 5.20 0.68 16.34
CA GLU A 44 3.85 0.79 16.90
C GLU A 44 2.86 -0.12 16.16
N TYR A 45 2.84 -0.06 14.83
CA TYR A 45 1.97 -0.89 14.00
C TYR A 45 2.25 -2.40 14.19
N LYS A 46 3.53 -2.81 14.22
CA LYS A 46 3.93 -4.19 14.52
C LYS A 46 3.50 -4.62 15.92
N ALA A 47 3.70 -3.77 16.93
CA ALA A 47 3.29 -4.03 18.30
C ALA A 47 1.77 -4.23 18.43
N LEU A 48 0.98 -3.42 17.71
CA LEU A 48 -0.47 -3.56 17.64
C LEU A 48 -0.90 -4.87 16.97
N LEU A 49 -0.12 -5.43 16.03
CA LEU A 49 -0.40 -6.72 15.39
C LEU A 49 0.01 -7.93 16.25
N GLY A 50 1.19 -7.89 16.85
CA GLY A 50 1.75 -8.92 17.72
C GLY A 50 3.15 -9.37 17.31
N ALA A 51 3.49 -10.63 17.57
CA ALA A 51 4.79 -11.20 17.20
C ALA A 51 4.95 -11.41 15.68
N ASP A 52 6.20 -11.42 15.19
CA ASP A 52 6.52 -11.84 13.82
C ASP A 52 6.30 -13.35 13.68
N ASN A 53 5.39 -13.75 12.79
CA ASN A 53 5.07 -15.14 12.49
C ASN A 53 5.91 -15.73 11.35
N GLY A 54 6.83 -14.94 10.77
CA GLY A 54 7.82 -15.40 9.82
C GLY A 54 7.25 -15.90 8.49
N GLY A 55 8.00 -16.79 7.86
CA GLY A 55 7.79 -17.25 6.49
C GLY A 55 7.37 -18.71 6.34
N ASP A 56 7.02 -19.37 7.44
CA ASP A 56 6.63 -20.78 7.44
C ASP A 56 5.16 -20.96 7.01
N PRO A 57 4.83 -22.07 6.33
CA PRO A 57 3.47 -22.37 5.90
C PRO A 57 2.48 -22.52 7.07
N GLY A 58 1.21 -22.30 6.76
CA GLY A 58 0.09 -22.37 7.67
C GLY A 58 0.01 -21.21 8.66
N THR A 59 -1.20 -20.95 9.15
CA THR A 59 -1.48 -19.94 10.17
C THR A 59 -0.79 -20.32 11.49
N LYS A 60 -0.07 -19.38 12.12
CA LYS A 60 0.71 -19.64 13.36
C LYS A 60 -0.02 -19.32 14.67
N GLY A 61 -1.14 -18.60 14.59
CA GLY A 61 -1.96 -18.23 15.73
C GLY A 61 -3.05 -17.24 15.34
N LEU A 62 -3.79 -16.75 16.33
CA LEU A 62 -4.85 -15.75 16.12
C LEU A 62 -4.33 -14.31 15.97
N THR A 63 -3.05 -14.09 16.31
CA THR A 63 -2.40 -12.77 16.34
C THR A 63 -1.00 -12.85 15.76
N GLY A 64 -0.34 -11.70 15.66
CA GLY A 64 0.97 -11.57 15.03
C GLY A 64 0.87 -10.98 13.63
N TYR A 65 2.02 -10.77 13.02
CA TYR A 65 2.15 -10.21 11.68
C TYR A 65 3.08 -11.04 10.82
N ARG A 66 3.02 -10.77 9.51
CA ARG A 66 4.00 -11.19 8.53
C ARG A 66 4.48 -9.97 7.76
N GLU A 67 5.73 -10.02 7.35
CA GLU A 67 6.40 -8.93 6.66
C GLU A 67 7.03 -9.39 5.35
N ILE A 68 6.92 -8.55 4.33
CA ILE A 68 7.55 -8.73 3.03
C ILE A 68 8.57 -7.64 2.88
N ASN A 69 9.80 -8.01 2.55
CA ASN A 69 10.78 -7.14 1.90
C ASN A 69 11.30 -7.88 0.68
N TRP A 70 11.91 -7.16 -0.25
CA TRP A 70 12.41 -7.73 -1.49
C TRP A 70 13.92 -7.87 -1.53
N ASP A 71 14.63 -7.40 -0.51
CA ASP A 71 16.10 -7.39 -0.46
C ASP A 71 16.74 -8.78 -0.49
N GLY A 72 15.99 -9.81 -0.09
CA GLY A 72 16.42 -11.21 -0.18
C GLY A 72 16.19 -11.86 -1.55
N LEU A 73 15.65 -11.14 -2.54
CA LEU A 73 15.42 -11.68 -3.89
C LEU A 73 16.72 -11.73 -4.70
N SER A 74 16.81 -12.74 -5.55
CA SER A 74 17.90 -12.86 -6.51
C SER A 74 17.70 -11.93 -7.71
N ASP A 75 18.78 -11.72 -8.48
CA ASP A 75 18.70 -10.95 -9.73
C ASP A 75 17.77 -11.57 -10.78
N ALA A 76 17.62 -12.90 -10.74
CA ALA A 76 16.67 -13.60 -11.61
C ALA A 76 15.20 -13.32 -11.25
N GLU A 77 14.94 -12.82 -10.05
CA GLU A 77 13.60 -12.51 -9.52
C GLU A 77 13.32 -11.00 -9.50
N SER A 78 14.23 -10.21 -10.03
CA SER A 78 14.20 -8.75 -9.98
C SER A 78 14.47 -8.15 -11.35
N ALA A 79 14.34 -6.83 -11.46
CA ALA A 79 14.48 -6.09 -12.70
C ALA A 79 15.79 -6.49 -13.42
N PRO A 80 15.71 -6.75 -14.74
CA PRO A 80 14.59 -6.45 -15.64
C PRO A 80 13.50 -7.54 -15.69
N ASN A 81 13.57 -8.59 -14.86
CA ASN A 81 12.60 -9.67 -14.84
C ASN A 81 11.31 -9.25 -14.10
N ALA A 82 10.20 -9.87 -14.49
CA ALA A 82 8.92 -9.66 -13.83
C ALA A 82 8.86 -10.41 -12.48
N TYR A 83 8.24 -9.79 -11.49
CA TYR A 83 7.90 -10.42 -10.21
C TYR A 83 6.72 -11.37 -10.38
N ALA A 84 6.81 -12.56 -9.77
CA ALA A 84 5.73 -13.54 -9.76
C ALA A 84 4.66 -13.17 -8.71
N PRO A 85 3.37 -13.01 -9.09
CA PRO A 85 2.29 -12.60 -8.19
C PRO A 85 2.21 -13.32 -6.84
N ASP A 86 2.50 -14.62 -6.82
CA ASP A 86 2.38 -15.53 -5.68
C ASP A 86 3.73 -15.87 -5.02
N LEU A 87 4.80 -15.12 -5.30
CA LEU A 87 6.15 -15.39 -4.79
C LEU A 87 6.18 -15.56 -3.26
N PHE A 88 5.39 -14.75 -2.54
CA PHE A 88 5.25 -14.78 -1.08
C PHE A 88 4.00 -15.52 -0.58
N ASN A 89 3.44 -16.39 -1.43
CA ASN A 89 2.49 -17.44 -1.05
C ASN A 89 3.01 -18.83 -1.46
N SER A 90 4.33 -19.03 -1.44
CA SER A 90 4.96 -20.33 -1.69
C SER A 90 4.43 -21.39 -0.71
N PRO A 91 4.24 -22.66 -1.11
CA PRO A 91 3.88 -23.74 -0.19
C PRO A 91 5.01 -24.12 0.79
N THR A 92 6.19 -23.53 0.65
CA THR A 92 7.37 -23.82 1.49
C THR A 92 7.98 -22.55 2.08
N ALA A 93 8.62 -22.72 3.24
CA ALA A 93 9.45 -21.68 3.85
C ALA A 93 10.63 -21.28 2.94
N PRO A 94 11.13 -20.04 3.02
CA PRO A 94 10.71 -18.97 3.94
C PRO A 94 9.69 -17.99 3.32
N ARG A 95 9.02 -18.38 2.22
CA ARG A 95 8.14 -17.47 1.47
C ARG A 95 6.66 -17.82 1.57
N ALA A 96 6.28 -18.67 2.51
CA ALA A 96 4.89 -18.98 2.78
C ALA A 96 4.31 -17.91 3.71
N ARG A 97 3.93 -16.75 3.15
CA ARG A 97 3.41 -15.62 3.94
C ARG A 97 1.95 -15.30 3.69
N GLY A 98 1.33 -15.91 2.66
CA GLY A 98 -0.12 -15.81 2.46
C GLY A 98 -0.56 -14.55 1.74
N ILE A 99 0.31 -13.94 0.93
CA ILE A 99 0.01 -12.74 0.16
C ILE A 99 0.21 -13.01 -1.34
N VAL A 100 -0.78 -12.63 -2.14
CA VAL A 100 -0.70 -12.64 -3.60
C VAL A 100 -0.98 -11.22 -4.10
N ILE A 101 -0.09 -10.69 -4.93
CA ILE A 101 -0.18 -9.33 -5.44
C ILE A 101 -0.46 -9.41 -6.93
N ASN A 102 -1.44 -8.64 -7.42
CA ASN A 102 -1.72 -8.49 -8.84
C ASN A 102 -1.75 -7.00 -9.21
N THR A 103 -1.76 -6.71 -10.50
CA THR A 103 -1.98 -5.36 -11.02
C THR A 103 -2.88 -5.42 -12.25
N PRO A 104 -3.73 -4.40 -12.51
CA PRO A 104 -4.35 -4.24 -13.82
C PRO A 104 -3.35 -3.80 -14.90
N GLY A 105 -2.12 -3.46 -14.52
CA GLY A 105 -1.01 -3.20 -15.44
C GLY A 105 -0.48 -4.48 -16.11
N THR A 106 0.67 -4.34 -16.76
CA THR A 106 1.27 -5.41 -17.56
C THR A 106 2.04 -6.43 -16.72
N SER A 107 2.62 -5.99 -15.60
CA SER A 107 3.43 -6.85 -14.72
C SER A 107 3.66 -6.21 -13.36
N LEU A 108 4.18 -7.00 -12.43
CA LEU A 108 4.80 -6.51 -11.21
C LEU A 108 6.32 -6.55 -11.37
N MET A 109 7.04 -5.68 -10.68
CA MET A 109 8.49 -5.65 -10.74
C MET A 109 9.09 -5.28 -9.38
N VAL A 110 10.26 -5.84 -9.14
CA VAL A 110 11.16 -5.47 -8.05
C VAL A 110 12.39 -4.83 -8.66
N SER A 111 12.86 -3.69 -8.16
CA SER A 111 14.02 -3.01 -8.72
C SER A 111 15.30 -3.85 -8.60
N ALA A 112 16.28 -3.57 -9.45
CA ALA A 112 17.61 -4.16 -9.35
C ALA A 112 18.35 -3.65 -8.09
N ASP A 113 19.29 -4.43 -7.57
CA ASP A 113 20.30 -3.94 -6.63
C ASP A 113 21.54 -3.42 -7.39
N ASN A 114 22.46 -2.73 -6.73
CA ASN A 114 23.63 -2.15 -7.41
C ASN A 114 24.66 -3.18 -7.90
N SER A 115 24.64 -4.39 -7.36
CA SER A 115 25.60 -5.46 -7.65
C SER A 115 25.17 -6.42 -8.76
N ASN A 116 23.95 -6.24 -9.28
CA ASN A 116 23.39 -7.11 -10.31
C ASN A 116 24.33 -7.27 -11.53
N PRO A 117 24.48 -8.48 -12.06
CA PRO A 117 25.46 -8.79 -13.11
C PRO A 117 25.08 -8.22 -14.49
N THR A 118 23.84 -7.75 -14.66
CA THR A 118 23.33 -7.21 -15.92
C THR A 118 23.52 -5.70 -16.06
N GLY A 119 24.04 -5.02 -15.03
CA GLY A 119 24.20 -3.55 -15.03
C GLY A 119 22.86 -2.81 -15.12
N THR A 120 21.78 -3.46 -14.71
CA THR A 120 20.44 -2.88 -14.66
C THR A 120 20.40 -1.81 -13.57
N LEU A 121 19.90 -0.61 -13.90
CA LEU A 121 19.88 0.48 -12.93
C LEU A 121 18.89 0.16 -11.78
N PRO A 122 19.25 0.46 -10.52
CA PRO A 122 18.39 0.26 -9.34
C PRO A 122 17.21 1.24 -9.35
N GLY A 123 16.30 1.14 -8.37
CA GLY A 123 15.19 2.09 -8.21
C GLY A 123 14.34 2.26 -9.47
N PHE A 124 14.12 1.17 -10.22
CA PHE A 124 13.43 1.18 -11.52
C PHE A 124 14.08 2.07 -12.60
N GLY A 125 15.38 2.35 -12.48
CA GLY A 125 16.15 3.09 -13.48
C GLY A 125 16.16 2.44 -14.86
N ASN A 126 15.89 1.14 -14.93
CA ASN A 126 15.70 0.40 -16.19
C ASN A 126 14.43 0.80 -16.94
N ILE A 127 13.46 1.41 -16.26
CA ILE A 127 12.23 1.98 -16.85
C ILE A 127 12.44 3.48 -17.10
N ASN A 128 12.91 4.22 -16.10
CA ASN A 128 13.27 5.62 -16.24
C ASN A 128 14.54 5.94 -15.43
N PRO A 129 15.66 6.29 -16.08
CA PRO A 129 16.93 6.55 -15.38
C PRO A 129 16.87 7.66 -14.31
N THR A 130 15.92 8.60 -14.41
CA THR A 130 15.77 9.69 -13.42
C THR A 130 15.33 9.18 -12.05
N TYR A 131 14.66 8.02 -11.98
CA TYR A 131 14.17 7.42 -10.74
C TYR A 131 15.26 7.03 -9.74
N THR A 132 16.48 6.76 -10.25
CA THR A 132 17.64 6.43 -9.40
C THR A 132 18.01 7.52 -8.40
N ALA A 133 17.58 8.76 -8.63
CA ALA A 133 17.87 9.89 -7.76
C ALA A 133 16.78 10.19 -6.72
N ILE A 134 15.55 9.70 -6.95
CA ILE A 134 14.35 10.15 -6.21
C ILE A 134 13.70 9.04 -5.37
N PHE A 135 14.03 7.76 -5.65
CA PHE A 135 13.52 6.63 -4.87
C PHE A 135 14.58 6.10 -3.88
N PRO A 136 14.74 6.68 -2.68
CA PRO A 136 15.55 6.10 -1.63
C PRO A 136 14.88 4.83 -1.07
N PRO A 137 15.54 3.65 -1.11
CA PRO A 137 15.02 2.46 -0.45
C PRO A 137 14.92 2.64 1.07
N PHE A 138 13.86 2.10 1.67
CA PHE A 138 13.70 2.13 3.13
C PHE A 138 14.47 0.99 3.79
N SER A 139 14.45 -0.19 3.18
CA SER A 139 15.29 -1.34 3.53
C SER A 139 16.11 -1.79 2.34
N GLY A 140 17.36 -2.18 2.63
CA GLY A 140 18.31 -2.68 1.64
C GLY A 140 18.39 -1.81 0.39
N GLU A 141 18.08 -2.40 -0.76
CA GLU A 141 18.22 -1.74 -2.07
C GLU A 141 16.99 -1.94 -2.98
N ARG A 142 16.13 -2.91 -2.70
CA ARG A 142 15.11 -3.36 -3.65
C ARG A 142 13.73 -2.81 -3.30
N LEU A 143 13.11 -2.18 -4.29
CA LEU A 143 11.78 -1.57 -4.22
C LEU A 143 10.79 -2.35 -5.05
N PHE A 144 9.50 -2.24 -4.72
CA PHE A 144 8.40 -2.92 -5.42
C PHE A 144 7.44 -1.92 -6.07
N SER A 145 6.96 -2.24 -7.27
CA SER A 145 5.93 -1.47 -7.95
C SER A 145 5.17 -2.29 -9.00
N PRO A 146 3.87 -1.99 -9.23
CA PRO A 146 3.23 -2.35 -10.48
C PRO A 146 3.87 -1.64 -11.68
N VAL A 147 3.80 -2.26 -12.86
CA VAL A 147 4.26 -1.72 -14.15
C VAL A 147 3.07 -1.67 -15.10
N GLY A 148 2.94 -0.56 -15.84
CA GLY A 148 1.80 -0.33 -16.74
C GLY A 148 0.51 0.07 -16.01
N SER A 149 0.57 0.28 -14.70
CA SER A 149 -0.46 0.86 -13.84
C SER A 149 0.21 1.42 -12.57
N ASN A 150 -0.47 2.31 -11.86
CA ASN A 150 -0.15 2.74 -10.49
C ASN A 150 -0.91 1.94 -9.41
N ILE A 151 -1.59 0.86 -9.79
CA ILE A 151 -2.45 0.06 -8.88
C ILE A 151 -1.86 -1.32 -8.63
N ALA A 152 -1.83 -1.72 -7.36
CA ALA A 152 -1.68 -3.12 -6.94
C ALA A 152 -2.94 -3.60 -6.20
N ASP A 153 -3.42 -4.79 -6.55
CA ASP A 153 -4.53 -5.48 -5.87
C ASP A 153 -3.96 -6.70 -5.12
N ILE A 154 -3.97 -6.61 -3.79
CA ILE A 154 -3.41 -7.60 -2.87
C ILE A 154 -4.52 -8.49 -2.33
N ARG A 155 -4.33 -9.81 -2.30
CA ARG A 155 -5.25 -10.77 -1.66
C ARG A 155 -4.52 -11.67 -0.68
N PHE A 156 -5.23 -12.05 0.38
CA PHE A 156 -4.69 -12.89 1.45
C PHE A 156 -5.20 -14.33 1.40
N TYR A 157 -4.30 -15.25 1.75
CA TYR A 157 -4.52 -16.69 1.78
C TYR A 157 -3.91 -17.30 3.03
N VAL A 158 -4.40 -18.46 3.45
CA VAL A 158 -3.71 -19.25 4.48
C VAL A 158 -2.31 -19.54 3.94
N PRO A 159 -1.23 -19.21 4.67
CA PRO A 159 0.10 -19.12 4.09
C PRO A 159 0.56 -20.40 3.42
N GLY A 160 0.90 -20.31 2.12
CA GLY A 160 1.34 -21.44 1.31
C GLY A 160 0.21 -22.30 0.75
N SER A 161 -1.01 -21.77 0.68
CA SER A 161 -2.19 -22.46 0.15
C SER A 161 -3.06 -21.56 -0.72
N THR A 162 -4.13 -22.14 -1.29
CA THR A 162 -5.18 -21.42 -2.03
C THR A 162 -6.42 -21.11 -1.19
N THR A 163 -6.44 -21.51 0.09
CA THR A 163 -7.53 -21.21 1.02
C THR A 163 -7.55 -19.72 1.30
N LYS A 164 -8.66 -19.04 1.00
CA LYS A 164 -8.78 -17.60 1.22
C LYS A 164 -8.64 -17.28 2.70
N ALA A 165 -7.97 -16.17 2.98
CA ALA A 165 -7.81 -15.68 4.33
C ALA A 165 -8.21 -14.21 4.45
N VAL A 166 -8.41 -13.80 5.69
CA VAL A 166 -8.55 -12.41 6.11
C VAL A 166 -7.44 -12.04 7.08
N VAL A 167 -7.00 -10.79 7.04
CA VAL A 167 -6.01 -10.22 7.95
C VAL A 167 -6.65 -9.11 8.80
N ARG A 168 -6.03 -8.83 9.96
CA ARG A 168 -6.48 -7.76 10.86
C ARG A 168 -6.06 -6.37 10.39
N GLY A 169 -5.00 -6.26 9.61
CA GLY A 169 -4.52 -5.00 9.08
C GLY A 169 -3.50 -5.22 7.98
N PHE A 170 -3.30 -4.18 7.18
CA PHE A 170 -2.22 -4.08 6.20
C PHE A 170 -1.64 -2.67 6.29
N GLY A 171 -0.32 -2.57 6.17
CA GLY A 171 0.42 -1.34 6.04
C GLY A 171 1.64 -1.54 5.15
N ALA A 172 2.13 -0.44 4.59
CA ALA A 172 3.31 -0.44 3.75
C ALA A 172 4.10 0.86 3.89
N VAL A 173 5.36 0.81 3.46
CA VAL A 173 6.20 1.97 3.28
C VAL A 173 6.08 2.46 1.84
N TYR A 174 5.61 3.68 1.65
CA TYR A 174 5.74 4.41 0.41
C TYR A 174 7.10 5.10 0.34
N VAL A 175 7.59 5.24 -0.88
CA VAL A 175 8.75 6.04 -1.23
C VAL A 175 8.32 7.05 -2.27
N ASP A 176 8.69 8.31 -2.04
CA ASP A 176 8.49 9.44 -2.96
C ASP A 176 7.02 9.74 -3.25
N VAL A 177 6.31 10.18 -2.21
CA VAL A 177 4.91 10.59 -2.31
C VAL A 177 4.86 12.09 -2.44
N ASP A 178 4.61 12.59 -3.63
CA ASP A 178 4.71 14.01 -3.94
C ASP A 178 3.45 14.80 -3.57
N ARG A 179 2.31 14.11 -3.43
CA ARG A 179 1.02 14.70 -3.09
C ARG A 179 0.26 13.94 -2.03
N LEU A 180 -0.74 14.60 -1.44
CA LEU A 180 -1.67 13.92 -0.56
C LEU A 180 -2.52 12.93 -1.36
N GLU A 181 -2.37 11.67 -1.02
CA GLU A 181 -3.21 10.62 -1.58
C GLU A 181 -4.53 10.55 -0.82
N ASN A 182 -5.65 10.65 -1.53
CA ASN A 182 -6.97 10.45 -0.91
C ASN A 182 -7.38 8.97 -0.93
N ALA A 183 -6.79 8.17 -1.84
CA ALA A 183 -7.14 6.77 -2.06
C ALA A 183 -5.92 5.82 -2.06
N ALA A 184 -4.93 6.11 -1.21
CA ALA A 184 -3.69 5.32 -1.11
C ALA A 184 -3.99 3.83 -0.89
N PHE A 185 -4.81 3.52 0.12
CA PHE A 185 -5.31 2.16 0.35
C PHE A 185 -6.84 2.13 0.41
N GLU A 186 -7.43 1.16 -0.28
CA GLU A 186 -8.82 0.74 -0.07
C GLU A 186 -8.87 -0.71 0.40
N TYR A 187 -9.55 -0.94 1.52
CA TYR A 187 -9.65 -2.25 2.15
C TYR A 187 -10.99 -2.89 1.80
N PHE A 188 -10.99 -4.21 1.62
CA PHE A 188 -12.20 -4.94 1.27
C PHE A 188 -12.34 -6.24 2.06
N ASP A 189 -13.57 -6.57 2.40
CA ASP A 189 -13.92 -7.88 2.96
C ASP A 189 -13.88 -9.00 1.90
N ILE A 190 -14.18 -10.22 2.34
CA ILE A 190 -14.22 -11.42 1.49
C ILE A 190 -15.24 -11.33 0.34
N ASN A 191 -16.25 -10.48 0.46
CA ASN A 191 -17.31 -10.24 -0.52
C ASN A 191 -17.04 -9.03 -1.41
N ASN A 192 -15.85 -8.42 -1.33
CA ASN A 192 -15.47 -7.16 -1.97
C ASN A 192 -16.31 -5.95 -1.52
N LYS A 193 -16.92 -5.98 -0.33
CA LYS A 193 -17.47 -4.76 0.28
C LYS A 193 -16.29 -3.91 0.75
N SER A 194 -16.28 -2.63 0.37
CA SER A 194 -15.30 -1.67 0.89
C SER A 194 -15.44 -1.53 2.39
N LEU A 195 -14.31 -1.53 3.08
CA LEU A 195 -14.15 -1.36 4.52
C LEU A 195 -13.60 0.03 4.87
N GLY A 196 -13.29 0.84 3.86
CA GLY A 196 -12.75 2.18 4.01
C GLY A 196 -11.61 2.47 3.05
N VAL A 197 -11.48 3.76 2.75
CA VAL A 197 -10.41 4.34 1.93
C VAL A 197 -9.56 5.23 2.81
N TYR A 198 -8.24 5.08 2.73
CA TYR A 198 -7.29 5.77 3.59
C TYR A 198 -6.19 6.40 2.77
N GLY A 199 -5.95 7.68 3.06
CA GLY A 199 -4.88 8.46 2.46
C GLY A 199 -3.55 8.41 3.21
N THR A 200 -2.47 8.76 2.54
CA THR A 200 -1.13 8.88 3.14
C THR A 200 -0.69 10.36 3.16
N PRO A 201 0.13 10.83 4.13
CA PRO A 201 0.78 12.13 3.98
C PRO A 201 1.76 12.12 2.79
N ALA A 202 2.20 13.31 2.38
CA ALA A 202 3.18 13.47 1.30
C ALA A 202 4.59 13.69 1.87
N LEU A 203 5.59 13.14 1.19
CA LEU A 203 7.00 13.45 1.34
C LEU A 203 7.76 13.10 0.05
N ASN A 204 8.12 14.15 -0.71
CA ASN A 204 9.03 14.07 -1.86
C ASN A 204 10.38 13.48 -1.44
N GLU A 205 10.92 12.58 -2.26
CA GLU A 205 12.21 11.92 -2.09
C GLU A 205 12.40 11.30 -0.69
N GLY A 206 11.33 10.79 -0.09
CA GLY A 206 11.37 10.28 1.29
C GLY A 206 10.35 9.18 1.57
N HIS A 207 10.35 8.73 2.83
CA HIS A 207 9.55 7.59 3.26
C HIS A 207 8.27 8.03 3.95
N VAL A 208 7.18 7.34 3.63
CA VAL A 208 5.91 7.50 4.30
C VAL A 208 5.38 6.14 4.71
N PHE A 209 4.89 6.01 5.95
CA PHE A 209 4.20 4.82 6.41
C PHE A 209 2.71 5.08 6.50
N LEU A 210 1.91 4.14 5.99
CA LEU A 210 0.48 4.04 6.24
C LEU A 210 0.19 2.61 6.69
N GLY A 211 -0.52 2.47 7.80
CA GLY A 211 -1.03 1.19 8.28
C GLY A 211 -2.43 1.36 8.86
N VAL A 212 -3.33 0.44 8.52
CA VAL A 212 -4.70 0.43 9.06
C VAL A 212 -4.95 -0.91 9.72
N ILE A 213 -5.44 -0.87 10.96
CA ILE A 213 -5.72 -2.03 11.80
C ILE A 213 -7.19 -2.02 12.20
N PHE A 214 -7.89 -3.12 11.95
CA PHE A 214 -9.26 -3.35 12.36
C PHE A 214 -9.31 -4.14 13.68
N ASP A 215 -10.44 -4.10 14.40
CA ASP A 215 -10.59 -4.83 15.68
C ASP A 215 -10.43 -6.36 15.54
N LYS A 216 -10.72 -6.91 14.36
CA LYS A 216 -10.64 -8.34 14.06
C LYS A 216 -10.19 -8.56 12.61
N ALA A 217 -9.76 -9.78 12.28
CA ALA A 217 -9.41 -10.13 10.92
C ALA A 217 -10.65 -10.10 10.01
N ILE A 218 -10.70 -9.15 9.08
CA ILE A 218 -11.81 -8.97 8.12
C ILE A 218 -11.34 -8.60 6.72
N VAL A 219 -10.09 -8.17 6.56
CA VAL A 219 -9.57 -7.68 5.28
C VAL A 219 -9.13 -8.87 4.44
N HIS A 220 -9.82 -9.14 3.34
CA HIS A 220 -9.40 -10.15 2.36
C HIS A 220 -8.56 -9.54 1.23
N ARG A 221 -8.88 -8.30 0.84
CA ARG A 221 -8.24 -7.61 -0.27
C ARG A 221 -7.88 -6.19 0.12
N VAL A 222 -6.73 -5.73 -0.36
CA VAL A 222 -6.33 -4.32 -0.31
C VAL A 222 -6.01 -3.88 -1.73
N ARG A 223 -6.63 -2.78 -2.16
CA ARG A 223 -6.18 -2.05 -3.35
C ARG A 223 -5.25 -0.95 -2.90
N VAL A 224 -4.11 -0.86 -3.57
CA VAL A 224 -3.07 0.12 -3.30
C VAL A 224 -2.86 0.99 -4.53
N GLU A 225 -2.78 2.31 -4.35
CA GLU A 225 -2.47 3.31 -5.37
C GLU A 225 -1.14 4.02 -5.05
N TYR A 226 -0.21 4.03 -6.01
CA TYR A 226 1.21 4.40 -5.87
C TYR A 226 1.51 5.86 -6.29
N GLY A 227 0.60 6.80 -6.08
CA GLY A 227 0.65 8.11 -6.74
C GLY A 227 -0.34 8.18 -7.90
N ASN A 228 -0.24 9.16 -8.78
CA ASN A 228 -1.23 9.37 -9.86
C ASN A 228 -0.79 8.89 -11.24
N SER A 229 0.40 8.29 -11.35
CA SER A 229 0.95 7.81 -12.61
C SER A 229 1.65 6.47 -12.48
N ALA A 230 1.61 5.67 -13.53
CA ALA A 230 2.40 4.45 -13.60
C ALA A 230 3.89 4.79 -13.82
N LEU A 231 4.79 3.87 -13.47
CA LEU A 231 6.21 3.97 -13.82
C LEU A 231 6.39 4.24 -15.33
N GLY A 232 7.25 5.21 -15.66
CA GLY A 232 7.62 5.56 -17.04
C GLY A 232 7.90 7.05 -17.25
N PRO A 233 6.94 7.95 -16.98
CA PRO A 233 7.13 9.38 -17.15
C PRO A 233 8.15 9.97 -16.17
N ASN A 234 8.73 11.12 -16.51
CA ASN A 234 9.42 11.93 -15.49
C ASN A 234 8.39 12.53 -14.54
N GLU A 235 8.75 12.60 -13.26
CA GLU A 235 7.97 13.33 -12.29
C GLU A 235 7.89 14.83 -12.61
N SER A 236 6.82 15.44 -12.14
CA SER A 236 6.55 16.86 -12.29
C SER A 236 5.48 17.27 -11.29
N ASN A 237 5.20 18.58 -11.19
CA ASN A 237 4.09 19.10 -10.37
C ASN A 237 2.70 18.49 -10.68
N THR A 238 2.54 17.71 -11.75
CA THR A 238 1.27 17.04 -12.11
C THR A 238 1.37 15.52 -12.21
N VAL A 239 2.59 14.97 -12.18
CA VAL A 239 2.89 13.55 -12.33
C VAL A 239 3.68 13.11 -11.11
N ASP A 240 3.06 12.25 -10.32
CA ASP A 240 3.60 11.68 -9.08
C ASP A 240 3.65 10.17 -9.27
N VAL A 241 4.86 9.65 -9.15
CA VAL A 241 5.19 8.24 -9.31
C VAL A 241 5.85 7.82 -8.01
N SER A 242 5.11 7.17 -7.13
CA SER A 242 5.67 6.56 -5.93
C SER A 242 5.99 5.09 -6.16
N VAL A 243 6.86 4.57 -5.31
CA VAL A 243 7.13 3.13 -5.21
C VAL A 243 6.97 2.68 -3.77
N MET A 244 7.06 1.37 -3.53
CA MET A 244 6.91 0.86 -2.17
C MET A 244 8.07 0.01 -1.71
N ASP A 245 8.20 0.03 -0.40
CA ASP A 245 8.99 -0.87 0.39
C ASP A 245 8.14 -1.42 1.56
N ASN A 246 8.67 -2.44 2.21
CA ASN A 246 8.11 -3.30 3.23
C ASN A 246 6.59 -3.33 3.41
N PHE A 247 5.98 -4.47 3.11
CA PHE A 247 4.58 -4.74 3.45
C PHE A 247 4.48 -5.46 4.77
N ILE A 248 3.59 -5.00 5.66
CA ILE A 248 3.34 -5.59 6.97
C ILE A 248 1.85 -5.84 7.12
N PHE A 249 1.46 -7.09 7.36
CA PHE A 249 0.06 -7.45 7.52
C PHE A 249 -0.16 -8.43 8.66
N GLY A 250 -1.34 -8.37 9.27
CA GLY A 250 -1.70 -9.28 10.35
C GLY A 250 -1.73 -10.73 9.89
N GLU A 251 -1.58 -11.68 10.81
CA GLU A 251 -1.55 -13.11 10.50
C GLU A 251 -2.80 -13.54 9.69
N PRO A 252 -2.63 -14.11 8.48
CA PRO A 252 -3.76 -14.58 7.69
C PRO A 252 -4.55 -15.67 8.40
N GLN A 253 -5.83 -15.39 8.66
CA GLN A 253 -6.80 -16.33 9.24
C GLN A 253 -7.70 -16.85 8.14
N GLU A 254 -7.96 -18.16 8.11
CA GLU A 254 -8.91 -18.74 7.15
C GLU A 254 -10.25 -17.97 7.19
N ALA A 255 -10.70 -17.53 6.00
CA ALA A 255 -11.94 -16.80 5.87
C ALA A 255 -13.11 -17.75 6.12
N GLN A 256 -14.04 -17.34 6.99
CA GLN A 256 -15.30 -18.05 7.26
C GLN A 256 -16.38 -17.63 6.27
#